data_AF-A0A378CCM7-F1
#
_entry.id   AF-A0A378CCM7-F1
#
_cell.length_a   1.000
_cell.length_b   1.000
_cell.length_c   1.000
_cell.angle_alpha   90.00
_cell.angle_beta   90.00
_cell.angle_gamma   90.00
#
_symmetry.space_group_name_H-M   'P 1'
#
loop_
_entity.id
_entity.type
_entity.pdbx_description
1 polymer ?
#
loop_
_entity_poly.entity_id
_entity_poly.type
_entity_poly.pdbx_seq_one_letter_code
_entity_poly.pdbx_strand_id
1 'polypeptide(L)'
;MVDLDSNPTKLIEVVHIGKQMLMTRGSLTTFSIANDVAKYFAIIPAAFAAVYPQLAMLNVMGLHSPSSAILSAVIFNALIIVFLIPLALKGVSYRPLSASAMLRRNLWIYGLGGLLVPFIGIKAIDLLLTLSGLV
;
A
#
# COMPACT_ATOMS: atom_id res chain seq x y z
N MET A 1 -19.66 25.03 -6.10
CA MET A 1 -20.23 24.82 -4.74
C MET A 1 -20.84 26.15 -4.34
N VAL A 2 -22.16 26.18 -4.12
CA VAL A 2 -22.88 27.43 -3.76
C VAL A 2 -22.89 27.53 -2.24
N ASP A 3 -22.46 28.66 -1.68
CA ASP A 3 -22.56 28.90 -0.23
C ASP A 3 -24.01 29.22 0.11
N LEU A 4 -24.72 28.24 0.67
CA LEU A 4 -26.12 28.37 1.06
C LEU A 4 -26.31 29.20 2.34
N ASP A 5 -25.27 29.34 3.16
CA ASP A 5 -25.36 29.96 4.48
C ASP A 5 -24.72 31.35 4.52
N SER A 6 -24.20 31.83 3.38
CA SER A 6 -23.60 33.16 3.19
C SER A 6 -22.61 33.55 4.30
N ASN A 7 -21.82 32.59 4.79
CA ASN A 7 -20.91 32.78 5.90
C ASN A 7 -19.45 32.71 5.42
N PRO A 8 -18.68 33.82 5.50
CA PRO A 8 -17.31 33.87 4.98
C PRO A 8 -16.36 32.87 5.66
N THR A 9 -16.67 32.40 6.87
CA THR A 9 -15.87 31.40 7.60
C THR A 9 -15.93 30.02 6.95
N LYS A 10 -17.01 29.68 6.23
CA LYS A 10 -17.16 28.39 5.54
C LYS A 10 -16.12 28.17 4.46
N LEU A 11 -15.57 29.24 3.87
CA LEU A 11 -14.49 29.12 2.88
C LEU A 11 -13.27 28.38 3.45
N ILE A 12 -12.97 28.56 4.74
CA ILE A 12 -11.86 27.86 5.41
C ILE A 12 -12.14 26.36 5.49
N GLU A 13 -13.39 25.99 5.80
CA GLU A 13 -13.84 24.60 5.88
C GLU A 13 -13.78 23.91 4.51
N VAL A 14 -14.23 24.58 3.45
CA VAL A 14 -14.16 24.06 2.08
C VAL A 14 -12.70 23.80 1.67
N VAL A 15 -11.79 24.73 1.95
CA VAL A 15 -10.37 24.57 1.67
C VAL A 15 -9.78 23.42 2.49
N HIS A 16 -10.19 23.24 3.74
CA HIS A 16 -9.75 22.14 4.58
C HIS A 16 -10.15 20.78 4.02
N ILE A 17 -11.42 20.61 3.65
CA ILE A 17 -11.95 19.38 3.04
C ILE A 17 -11.21 19.07 1.72
N GLY A 18 -11.00 20.09 0.88
CA GLY A 18 -10.23 19.96 -0.36
C GLY A 18 -8.79 19.47 -0.11
N LYS A 19 -8.09 20.06 0.87
CA LYS A 19 -6.74 19.63 1.26
C LYS A 19 -6.74 18.20 1.78
N GLN A 20 -7.71 17.80 2.60
CA GLN A 20 -7.82 16.45 3.13
C GLN A 20 -8.01 15.42 2.01
N MET A 21 -8.87 15.68 1.02
CA MET A 21 -9.04 14.80 -0.15
C MET A 21 -7.76 14.65 -0.96
N LEU A 22 -7.07 15.76 -1.25
CA LEU A 22 -5.80 15.75 -1.99
C LEU A 22 -4.71 14.96 -1.25
N MET A 23 -4.59 15.19 0.06
CA MET A 23 -3.61 14.48 0.89
C MET A 23 -3.90 12.98 0.96
N THR A 24 -5.16 12.61 1.17
CA THR A 24 -5.57 11.20 1.23
C THR A 24 -5.24 10.48 -0.08
N ARG A 25 -5.56 11.09 -1.23
CA ARG A 25 -5.22 10.53 -2.54
C ARG A 25 -3.72 10.39 -2.72
N GLY A 26 -2.93 11.43 -2.41
CA GLY A 26 -1.48 11.39 -2.51
C GLY A 26 -0.83 10.32 -1.63
N SER A 27 -1.29 10.18 -0.39
CA SER A 27 -0.82 9.15 0.55
C SER A 27 -1.13 7.75 0.06
N LEU A 28 -2.36 7.49 -0.41
CA LEU A 28 -2.74 6.19 -0.97
C LEU A 28 -1.95 5.85 -2.24
N THR A 29 -1.74 6.81 -3.14
CA THR A 29 -0.89 6.59 -4.33
C THR A 29 0.55 6.24 -3.92
N THR A 30 1.11 6.96 -2.96
CA THR A 30 2.48 6.69 -2.46
C THR A 30 2.59 5.29 -1.88
N PHE A 31 1.64 4.90 -1.04
CA PHE A 31 1.58 3.56 -0.46
C PHE A 31 1.43 2.48 -1.54
N SER A 32 0.52 2.68 -2.50
CA SER A 32 0.26 1.71 -3.56
C SER A 32 1.46 1.49 -4.46
N ILE A 33 2.19 2.57 -4.82
CA ILE A 33 3.40 2.46 -5.63
C ILE A 33 4.50 1.73 -4.86
N ALA A 34 4.72 2.08 -3.59
CA ALA A 34 5.72 1.41 -2.76
C ALA A 34 5.41 -0.09 -2.59
N ASN A 35 4.12 -0.44 -2.53
CA ASN A 35 3.67 -1.82 -2.42
C ASN A 35 4.03 -2.69 -3.63
N ASP A 36 4.06 -2.11 -4.83
CA ASP A 36 4.38 -2.87 -6.04
C ASP A 36 5.81 -3.43 -6.02
N VAL A 37 6.73 -2.82 -5.27
CA VAL A 37 8.09 -3.34 -5.07
C VAL A 37 8.05 -4.75 -4.49
N ALA A 38 7.29 -4.96 -3.41
CA ALA A 38 7.18 -6.27 -2.77
C ALA A 38 6.53 -7.30 -3.71
N LYS A 39 5.51 -6.89 -4.48
CA LYS A 39 4.85 -7.77 -5.44
C LYS A 39 5.80 -8.27 -6.52
N TYR A 40 6.69 -7.42 -7.02
CA TYR A 40 7.70 -7.85 -7.99
C TYR A 40 8.67 -8.88 -7.39
N PHE A 41 9.11 -8.68 -6.15
CA PHE A 41 9.96 -9.65 -5.45
C PHE A 41 9.24 -10.97 -5.12
N ALA A 42 7.91 -11.00 -5.03
CA ALA A 42 7.16 -12.23 -4.88
C ALA A 42 6.96 -12.96 -6.21
N ILE A 43 6.50 -12.23 -7.24
CA ILE A 43 5.96 -12.83 -8.46
C ILE A 43 7.06 -13.16 -9.46
N ILE A 44 8.06 -12.28 -9.66
CA ILE A 44 9.12 -12.51 -10.67
C ILE A 44 9.89 -13.82 -10.41
N PRO A 45 10.48 -14.06 -9.22
CA PRO A 45 11.23 -15.29 -9.00
C PRO A 45 10.33 -16.53 -9.12
N ALA A 46 9.06 -16.44 -8.70
CA ALA A 46 8.10 -17.54 -8.76
C ALA A 46 7.69 -17.87 -10.20
N ALA A 47 7.23 -16.87 -10.96
CA ALA A 47 6.71 -17.04 -12.32
C ALA A 47 7.77 -17.58 -13.29
N PHE A 48 9.04 -17.24 -13.06
CA PHE A 48 10.15 -17.64 -13.93
C PHE A 48 11.01 -18.78 -13.35
N ALA A 49 10.68 -19.35 -12.19
CA ALA A 49 11.48 -20.39 -11.54
C ALA A 49 11.78 -21.60 -12.44
N ALA A 50 10.83 -21.98 -13.32
CA ALA A 50 10.98 -23.12 -14.22
C ALA A 50 11.86 -22.82 -15.45
N VAL A 51 11.92 -21.57 -15.91
CA VAL A 51 12.63 -21.17 -17.13
C VAL A 51 14.01 -20.59 -16.81
N TYR A 52 14.11 -19.80 -15.74
CA TYR A 52 15.33 -19.15 -15.29
C TYR A 52 15.54 -19.40 -13.79
N PRO A 53 16.04 -20.59 -13.38
CA PRO A 53 16.23 -20.95 -11.97
C PRO A 53 17.11 -19.96 -11.20
N GLN A 54 18.05 -19.31 -11.88
CA GLN A 54 18.90 -18.24 -11.33
C GLN A 54 18.11 -17.05 -10.75
N LEU A 55 16.88 -16.80 -11.22
CA LEU A 55 16.01 -15.77 -10.66
C LEU A 55 15.46 -16.15 -9.28
N ALA A 56 15.56 -17.41 -8.84
CA ALA A 56 15.18 -17.81 -7.49
C ALA A 56 16.00 -17.08 -6.41
N MET A 57 17.21 -16.59 -6.73
CA MET A 57 18.00 -15.74 -5.82
C MET A 57 17.32 -14.40 -5.51
N LEU A 58 16.38 -13.95 -6.34
CA LEU A 58 15.56 -12.75 -6.08
C LEU A 58 14.40 -13.02 -5.12
N ASN A 59 14.20 -14.27 -4.67
CA ASN A 59 13.23 -14.60 -3.61
C ASN A 59 13.74 -14.13 -2.24
N VAL A 60 13.80 -12.81 -2.06
CA VAL A 60 14.27 -12.16 -0.82
C VAL A 60 13.36 -12.53 0.36
N MET A 61 12.08 -12.81 0.11
CA MET A 61 11.11 -13.24 1.13
C MET A 61 11.22 -14.73 1.52
N GLY A 62 12.01 -15.52 0.78
CA GLY A 62 12.15 -16.96 0.99
C GLY A 62 10.81 -17.69 0.95
N LEU A 63 9.93 -17.35 0.00
CA LEU A 63 8.60 -17.98 -0.17
C LEU A 63 8.74 -19.46 -0.52
N HIS A 64 7.81 -20.29 -0.03
CA HIS A 64 7.95 -21.76 -0.01
C HIS A 64 7.97 -22.40 -1.41
N SER A 65 7.04 -22.02 -2.28
CA SER A 65 6.92 -22.56 -3.64
C SER A 65 6.45 -21.50 -4.64
N PRO A 66 6.68 -21.68 -5.97
CA PRO A 66 6.19 -20.75 -6.97
C PRO A 66 4.67 -20.54 -6.93
N SER A 67 3.90 -21.60 -6.68
CA SER A 67 2.44 -21.54 -6.59
C SER A 67 1.98 -20.78 -5.35
N SER A 68 2.54 -21.08 -4.18
CA SER A 68 2.23 -20.38 -2.92
C SER A 68 2.63 -18.91 -2.96
N ALA A 69 3.76 -18.58 -3.60
CA ALA A 69 4.22 -17.20 -3.77
C ALA A 69 3.23 -16.36 -4.59
N ILE A 70 2.79 -16.86 -5.75
CA ILE A 70 1.81 -16.16 -6.60
C ILE A 70 0.47 -16.04 -5.87
N LEU A 71 0.02 -17.12 -5.22
CA LEU A 71 -1.24 -17.11 -4.48
C LEU A 71 -1.22 -16.12 -3.31
N SER A 72 -0.12 -16.08 -2.55
CA SER A 72 0.08 -15.14 -1.45
C SER A 72 0.06 -13.68 -1.92
N ALA A 73 0.71 -13.39 -3.04
CA ALA A 73 0.71 -12.05 -3.63
C ALA A 73 -0.70 -11.61 -4.07
N VAL A 74 -1.48 -12.52 -4.68
CA VAL A 74 -2.86 -12.25 -5.10
C VAL A 74 -3.78 -12.05 -3.89
N ILE A 75 -3.72 -12.92 -2.88
CA ILE A 75 -4.50 -12.80 -1.64
C ILE A 75 -4.17 -11.47 -0.95
N PHE A 76 -2.89 -11.13 -0.81
CA PHE A 76 -2.48 -9.86 -0.22
C PHE A 76 -3.07 -8.67 -0.98
N ASN A 77 -3.08 -8.71 -2.32
CA ASN A 77 -3.64 -7.64 -3.14
C ASN A 77 -5.16 -7.46 -2.92
N ALA A 78 -5.90 -8.54 -2.69
CA ALA A 78 -7.32 -8.46 -2.36
C ALA A 78 -7.54 -7.90 -0.94
N LEU A 79 -6.79 -8.41 0.04
CA LEU A 79 -6.95 -8.01 1.45
C LEU A 79 -6.55 -6.55 1.70
N ILE A 80 -5.48 -6.07 1.07
CA ILE A 80 -4.99 -4.71 1.31
C ILE A 80 -6.03 -3.65 0.93
N ILE A 81 -6.89 -3.91 -0.05
CA ILE A 81 -7.99 -3.00 -0.42
C ILE A 81 -8.94 -2.82 0.78
N VAL A 82 -9.37 -3.91 1.41
CA VAL A 82 -10.29 -3.88 2.56
C VAL A 82 -9.68 -3.07 3.70
N PHE A 83 -8.38 -3.23 3.97
CA PHE A 83 -7.67 -2.48 5.00
C PHE A 83 -7.49 -0.99 4.67
N LEU A 84 -7.42 -0.62 3.38
CA LEU A 84 -7.26 0.77 2.96
C LEU A 84 -8.59 1.53 2.82
N ILE A 85 -9.74 0.85 2.72
CA ILE A 85 -11.06 1.50 2.64
C ILE A 85 -11.32 2.45 3.83
N PRO A 86 -11.11 2.06 5.11
CA PRO A 86 -11.31 2.98 6.23
C PRO A 86 -10.46 4.25 6.14
N LEU A 87 -9.22 4.12 5.63
CA LEU A 87 -8.33 5.25 5.43
C LEU A 87 -8.82 6.16 4.29
N ALA A 88 -9.33 5.58 3.21
CA ALA A 88 -9.89 6.32 2.08
C ALA A 88 -11.16 7.10 2.47
N LEU A 89 -12.00 6.54 3.34
CA LEU A 89 -13.26 7.16 3.79
C LEU A 89 -13.05 8.20 4.90
N LYS A 90 -12.22 7.89 5.92
CA LYS A 90 -11.93 8.83 7.01
C LYS A 90 -11.00 9.96 6.57
N GLY A 91 -10.18 9.71 5.57
CA GLY A 91 -9.15 10.61 5.10
C GLY A 91 -7.94 10.69 6.03
N VAL A 92 -6.85 11.22 5.51
CA VAL A 92 -5.60 11.42 6.24
C VAL A 92 -5.66 12.73 7.02
N SER A 93 -5.41 12.68 8.33
CA SER A 93 -5.41 13.87 9.18
C SER A 93 -4.41 14.92 8.68
N TYR A 94 -4.92 16.09 8.31
CA TYR A 94 -4.11 17.23 7.88
C TYR A 94 -3.37 17.84 9.07
N ARG A 95 -2.07 18.12 8.89
CA ARG A 95 -1.26 18.93 9.81
C ARG A 95 -0.68 20.11 9.03
N PRO A 96 -0.82 21.36 9.50
CA PRO A 96 -0.26 22.52 8.83
C PRO A 96 1.27 22.48 8.92
N LEU A 97 1.92 22.08 7.83
CA LEU A 97 3.36 22.00 7.68
C LEU A 97 3.75 22.62 6.34
N SER A 98 5.02 22.99 6.18
CA SER A 98 5.53 23.41 4.88
C SER A 98 5.45 22.25 3.86
N ALA A 99 5.36 22.57 2.58
CA ALA A 99 5.22 21.57 1.52
C ALA A 99 6.35 20.50 1.55
N SER A 100 7.59 20.92 1.79
CA SER A 100 8.75 20.02 1.90
C SER A 100 8.65 19.09 3.12
N ALA A 101 8.21 19.61 4.26
CA ALA A 101 8.01 18.82 5.47
C ALA A 101 6.84 17.82 5.30
N MET A 102 5.76 18.23 4.63
CA MET A 102 4.63 17.34 4.31
C MET A 102 5.04 16.20 3.38
N LEU A 103 5.77 16.51 2.30
CA LEU A 103 6.26 15.50 1.36
C LEU A 103 7.15 14.48 2.07
N ARG A 104 8.13 14.96 2.84
CA ARG A 104 9.05 14.08 3.60
C ARG A 104 8.26 13.18 4.54
N ARG A 105 7.33 13.73 5.32
CA ARG A 105 6.47 12.95 6.23
C ARG A 105 5.63 11.91 5.48
N ASN A 106 5.07 12.27 4.32
CA ASN A 106 4.28 11.36 3.51
C ASN A 106 5.13 10.18 3.00
N LEU A 107 6.33 10.44 2.48
CA LEU A 107 7.25 9.40 2.04
C LEU A 107 7.71 8.50 3.21
N TRP A 108 8.02 9.08 4.37
CA TRP A 108 8.41 8.29 5.55
C TRP A 108 7.30 7.40 6.08
N ILE A 109 6.05 7.88 6.13
CA ILE A 109 4.94 7.10 6.69
C ILE A 109 4.36 6.15 5.64
N TYR A 110 3.91 6.68 4.50
CA TYR A 110 3.18 5.90 3.49
C TYR A 110 4.12 5.24 2.48
N GLY A 111 5.29 5.82 2.20
CA GLY A 111 6.30 5.18 1.37
C GLY A 111 6.94 3.99 2.08
N LEU A 112 7.50 4.18 3.28
CA LEU A 112 8.06 3.04 4.03
C LEU A 112 7.00 2.07 4.53
N GLY A 113 5.83 2.56 4.95
CA GLY A 113 4.70 1.70 5.28
C GLY A 113 4.29 0.85 4.08
N GLY A 114 4.16 1.47 2.91
CA GLY A 114 3.86 0.78 1.65
C GLY A 114 4.96 -0.17 1.20
N LEU A 115 6.21 0.04 1.63
CA LEU A 115 7.30 -0.89 1.37
C LEU A 115 7.28 -2.07 2.35
N LEU A 116 7.22 -1.84 3.67
CA LEU A 116 7.42 -2.88 4.68
C LEU A 116 6.19 -3.77 4.89
N VAL A 117 4.99 -3.18 4.94
CA VAL A 117 3.74 -3.90 5.17
C VAL A 117 3.53 -5.08 4.20
N PRO A 118 3.71 -4.93 2.88
CA PRO A 118 3.50 -6.05 1.96
C PRO A 118 4.55 -7.15 2.04
N PHE A 119 5.81 -6.83 2.35
CA PHE A 119 6.81 -7.89 2.58
C PHE A 119 6.38 -8.78 3.74
N ILE A 120 5.95 -8.17 4.84
CA ILE A 120 5.47 -8.90 6.02
C ILE A 120 4.16 -9.64 5.69
N GLY A 121 3.22 -8.96 5.04
CA GLY A 121 1.90 -9.51 4.72
C GLY A 121 1.95 -10.70 3.77
N ILE A 122 2.68 -10.60 2.66
CA ILE A 122 2.86 -11.69 1.70
C ILE A 122 3.54 -12.88 2.37
N LYS A 123 4.59 -12.64 3.16
CA LYS A 123 5.29 -13.72 3.88
C LYS A 123 4.39 -14.41 4.91
N ALA A 124 3.58 -13.64 5.65
CA ALA A 124 2.65 -14.21 6.62
C ALA A 124 1.58 -15.08 5.93
N ILE A 125 1.05 -14.64 4.79
CA ILE A 125 0.09 -15.43 4.01
C ILE A 125 0.73 -16.71 3.48
N ASP A 126 1.94 -16.63 2.94
CA ASP A 126 2.70 -17.79 2.44
C ASP A 126 2.91 -18.83 3.55
N LEU A 127 3.35 -18.38 4.72
CA LEU A 127 3.52 -19.25 5.88
C LEU A 127 2.20 -19.90 6.32
N LEU A 128 1.08 -19.16 6.33
CA LEU A 128 -0.23 -19.72 6.67
C LEU A 128 -0.67 -20.78 5.65
N LEU A 129 -0.45 -20.56 4.36
CA LEU A 129 -0.76 -21.53 3.31
C LEU A 129 0.08 -22.80 3.45
N THR A 130 1.38 -22.66 3.70
CA THR A 130 2.29 -23.80 3.90
C THR A 130 1.96 -24.57 5.18
N LEU A 131 1.70 -23.88 6.30
CA LEU A 131 1.37 -24.52 7.58
C LEU A 131 0.02 -25.24 7.56
N SER A 132 -0.94 -24.73 6.80
CA SER A 132 -2.25 -25.35 6.62
C SER A 132 -2.25 -26.49 5.60
N GLY A 133 -1.16 -26.69 4.86
CA GLY A 133 -1.05 -27.71 3.81
C GLY A 133 -1.98 -27.47 2.62
N LEU A 134 -2.48 -26.24 2.46
CA LEU A 134 -3.34 -25.87 1.33
C LEU A 134 -2.55 -25.83 0.01
N VAL A 135 -1.24 -25.56 0.07
CA VAL A 135 -0.30 -25.50 -1.07
C VAL A 135 1.08 -25.98 -0.66
#